data_AF-A0A6C0KYG6-F1
#
_entry.id   AF-A0A6C0KYG6-F1
#
_cell.length_a   1.000
_cell.length_b   1.000
_cell.length_c   1.000
_cell.angle_alpha   90.00
_cell.angle_beta   90.00
_cell.angle_gamma   90.00
#
_symmetry.space_group_name_H-M   'P 1'
#
loop_
_entity.id
_entity.type
_entity.pdbx_description
1 polymer ?
#
loop_
_entity_poly.entity_id
_entity_poly.type
_entity_poly.pdbx_seq_one_letter_code
_entity_poly.pdbx_strand_id
1 'polypeptide(L)'
;MDIDEVLVNLKVLEHIQVNQKLISRGPYLNIEYESIVPEFIRRWRRQDNRNETIKKINLVINSALKLKEDNHEMTERLDGSLGRCVNGLRALKETYATCCQTTARFDVIIGKIQTSINKDGNNITDNLTDNLTDKIPIQDGKSTKIE
;
A
#
# COMPACT_ATOMS: atom_id res chain seq x y z
N MET A 1 1.17 -14.81 -8.45
CA MET A 1 1.06 -13.75 -9.47
C MET A 1 2.47 -13.46 -9.91
N ASP A 2 2.69 -13.42 -11.20
CA ASP A 2 3.98 -13.01 -11.75
C ASP A 2 4.17 -11.50 -11.53
N ILE A 3 5.41 -11.04 -11.57
CA ILE A 3 5.72 -9.65 -11.29
C ILE A 3 5.01 -8.68 -12.25
N ASP A 4 4.95 -9.02 -13.54
CA ASP A 4 4.27 -8.18 -14.53
C ASP A 4 2.77 -8.10 -14.25
N GLU A 5 2.16 -9.20 -13.82
CA GLU A 5 0.75 -9.23 -13.42
C GLU A 5 0.50 -8.30 -12.22
N VAL A 6 1.39 -8.33 -11.22
CA VAL A 6 1.31 -7.45 -10.06
C VAL A 6 1.45 -5.99 -10.48
N LEU A 7 2.47 -5.64 -11.26
CA LEU A 7 2.74 -4.27 -11.68
C LEU A 7 1.61 -3.69 -12.54
N VAL A 8 1.07 -4.48 -13.46
CA VAL A 8 -0.09 -4.09 -14.28
C VAL A 8 -1.31 -3.85 -13.38
N ASN A 9 -1.59 -4.76 -12.44
CA ASN A 9 -2.72 -4.60 -11.53
C ASN A 9 -2.58 -3.37 -10.62
N LEU A 10 -1.38 -3.10 -10.10
CA LEU A 10 -1.08 -1.87 -9.37
C LEU A 10 -1.31 -0.64 -10.25
N LYS A 11 -0.86 -0.66 -11.51
CA LYS A 11 -1.09 0.45 -12.43
C LYS A 11 -2.57 0.67 -12.71
N VAL A 12 -3.38 -0.40 -12.83
CA VAL A 12 -4.84 -0.27 -12.95
C VAL A 12 -5.43 0.36 -11.69
N LEU A 13 -5.01 -0.08 -10.49
CA LEU A 13 -5.47 0.49 -9.23
C LEU A 13 -5.15 1.99 -9.12
N GLU A 14 -3.97 2.42 -9.56
CA GLU A 14 -3.56 3.83 -9.59
C GLU A 14 -4.53 4.73 -10.37
N HIS A 15 -5.13 4.25 -11.46
CA HIS A 15 -5.99 5.06 -12.34
C HIS A 15 -7.46 5.08 -11.94
N ILE A 16 -7.85 4.40 -10.86
CA ILE A 16 -9.25 4.35 -10.45
C ILE A 16 -9.70 5.71 -9.96
N GLN A 17 -10.82 6.17 -10.50
CA GLN A 17 -11.50 7.39 -10.11
C GLN A 17 -12.75 7.10 -9.27
N VAL A 18 -13.25 8.13 -8.59
CA VAL A 18 -14.49 8.04 -7.80
C VAL A 18 -15.65 7.69 -8.75
N ASN A 19 -16.57 6.84 -8.29
CA ASN A 19 -17.71 6.29 -9.02
C ASN A 19 -17.36 5.28 -10.13
N GLN A 20 -16.08 4.96 -10.35
CA GLN A 20 -15.72 3.87 -11.25
C GLN A 20 -15.86 2.51 -10.58
N LYS A 21 -16.20 1.50 -11.38
CA LYS A 21 -16.35 0.13 -10.90
C LYS A 21 -15.19 -0.75 -11.38
N LEU A 22 -14.55 -1.39 -10.41
CA LEU A 22 -13.51 -2.37 -10.66
C LEU A 22 -14.12 -3.76 -10.93
N ILE A 23 -13.59 -4.44 -11.94
CA ILE A 23 -13.91 -5.83 -12.28
C ILE A 23 -12.69 -6.69 -11.97
N SER A 24 -12.90 -7.75 -11.20
CA SER A 24 -11.85 -8.67 -10.73
C SER A 24 -11.96 -10.06 -11.38
N ARG A 25 -12.40 -10.14 -12.64
CA ARG A 25 -12.56 -11.40 -13.37
C ARG A 25 -11.26 -11.75 -14.09
N GLY A 26 -10.68 -12.90 -13.76
CA GLY A 26 -9.44 -13.39 -14.38
C GLY A 26 -8.16 -12.92 -13.66
N PRO A 27 -7.00 -12.93 -14.36
CA PRO A 27 -5.72 -12.55 -13.78
C PRO A 27 -5.64 -11.04 -13.51
N TYR A 28 -6.13 -10.22 -14.45
CA TYR A 28 -6.04 -8.76 -14.37
C TYR A 28 -7.28 -8.08 -13.78
N LEU A 29 -7.04 -6.97 -13.10
CA LEU A 29 -8.05 -5.99 -12.74
C LEU A 29 -8.38 -5.14 -13.97
N ASN A 30 -9.66 -4.78 -14.12
CA ASN A 30 -10.08 -3.89 -15.19
C ASN A 30 -11.10 -2.85 -14.68
N ILE A 31 -11.07 -1.66 -15.25
CA ILE A 31 -12.00 -0.57 -14.95
C ILE A 31 -13.14 -0.65 -15.97
N GLU A 32 -14.38 -0.75 -15.49
CA GLU A 32 -15.55 -0.71 -16.36
C GLU A 32 -15.77 0.73 -16.85
N TYR A 33 -15.78 0.95 -18.17
CA TYR A 33 -16.13 2.24 -18.77
C TYR A 33 -17.60 2.59 -18.49
N GLU A 34 -17.88 3.89 -18.34
CA GLU A 34 -19.13 4.45 -17.82
C GLU A 34 -20.39 3.76 -18.35
N SER A 35 -21.15 3.18 -17.42
CA SER A 35 -22.56 2.85 -17.65
C SER A 35 -23.40 3.85 -16.87
N ILE A 36 -24.33 4.49 -17.56
CA ILE A 36 -25.24 5.58 -17.15
C ILE A 36 -26.20 5.08 -16.05
N VAL A 37 -25.69 4.76 -14.86
CA VAL A 37 -26.55 4.28 -13.76
C VAL A 37 -26.19 4.97 -12.45
N PRO A 38 -26.97 5.98 -12.03
CA PRO A 38 -26.93 6.48 -10.66
C PRO A 38 -27.80 5.61 -9.72
N GLU A 39 -27.59 5.43 -8.41
CA GLU A 39 -26.35 5.38 -7.59
C GLU A 39 -26.57 4.71 -6.19
N PHE A 40 -27.80 4.38 -5.79
CA PHE A 40 -28.09 3.57 -4.59
C PHE A 40 -28.69 2.19 -4.91
N ILE A 41 -29.17 1.98 -6.14
CA ILE A 41 -30.00 0.83 -6.56
C ILE A 41 -29.19 -0.31 -7.18
N ARG A 42 -28.03 -0.04 -7.78
CA ARG A 42 -27.13 -1.14 -8.23
C ARG A 42 -26.49 -1.91 -7.04
N ARG A 43 -26.70 -1.42 -5.81
CA ARG A 43 -25.99 -1.68 -4.55
C ARG A 43 -26.39 -2.97 -3.79
N TRP A 44 -27.50 -3.65 -4.12
CA TRP A 44 -27.92 -4.89 -3.39
C TRP A 44 -27.57 -6.22 -4.08
N ARG A 45 -27.50 -6.28 -5.42
CA ARG A 45 -27.52 -7.56 -6.18
C ARG A 45 -26.17 -8.29 -6.34
N ARG A 46 -25.07 -7.84 -5.69
CA ARG A 46 -23.70 -8.38 -5.88
C ARG A 46 -22.80 -8.24 -4.64
N GLN A 47 -23.26 -8.57 -3.43
CA GLN A 47 -22.34 -8.64 -2.27
C GLN A 47 -21.12 -9.53 -2.55
N ASP A 48 -21.30 -10.63 -3.28
CA ASP A 48 -20.21 -11.53 -3.68
C ASP A 48 -19.18 -10.81 -4.54
N ASN A 49 -19.60 -10.07 -5.58
CA ASN A 49 -18.65 -9.41 -6.47
C ASN A 49 -17.79 -8.37 -5.75
N ARG A 50 -18.32 -7.64 -4.75
CA ARG A 50 -17.52 -6.70 -3.96
C ARG A 50 -16.52 -7.43 -3.07
N ASN A 51 -16.95 -8.48 -2.39
CA ASN A 51 -16.07 -9.28 -1.56
C ASN A 51 -14.94 -9.87 -2.40
N GLU A 52 -15.25 -10.40 -3.59
CA GLU A 52 -14.26 -10.90 -4.53
C GLU A 52 -13.33 -9.80 -5.07
N THR A 53 -13.85 -8.62 -5.37
CA THR A 53 -13.01 -7.48 -5.76
C THR A 53 -12.05 -7.08 -4.63
N ILE A 54 -12.53 -6.93 -3.40
CA ILE A 54 -11.68 -6.58 -2.25
C ILE A 54 -10.67 -7.70 -1.95
N LYS A 55 -11.05 -8.98 -2.09
CA LYS A 55 -10.12 -10.11 -1.97
C LYS A 55 -9.03 -10.06 -3.04
N LYS A 56 -9.39 -9.80 -4.30
CA LYS A 56 -8.44 -9.67 -5.40
C LYS A 56 -7.50 -8.48 -5.18
N ILE A 57 -8.01 -7.33 -4.72
CA ILE A 57 -7.17 -6.19 -4.32
C ILE A 57 -6.19 -6.60 -3.23
N ASN A 58 -6.66 -7.23 -2.15
CA ASN A 58 -5.79 -7.72 -1.08
C ASN A 58 -4.73 -8.69 -1.61
N LEU A 59 -5.10 -9.59 -2.52
CA LEU A 59 -4.17 -10.54 -3.13
C LEU A 59 -3.08 -9.82 -3.93
N VAL A 60 -3.44 -8.83 -4.75
CA VAL A 60 -2.47 -8.02 -5.52
C VAL A 60 -1.52 -7.28 -4.58
N ILE A 61 -2.06 -6.62 -3.54
CA ILE A 61 -1.24 -5.87 -2.57
C ILE A 61 -0.32 -6.83 -1.80
N ASN A 62 -0.83 -7.94 -1.27
CA ASN A 62 0.01 -8.90 -0.56
C ASN A 62 1.07 -9.53 -1.47
N SER A 63 0.76 -9.77 -2.75
CA SER A 63 1.75 -10.27 -3.72
C SER A 63 2.85 -9.24 -3.97
N ALA A 64 2.50 -7.95 -4.07
CA ALA A 64 3.46 -6.86 -4.21
C ALA A 64 4.36 -6.73 -2.97
N LEU A 65 3.78 -6.81 -1.77
CA LEU A 65 4.54 -6.77 -0.53
C LEU A 65 5.50 -7.96 -0.40
N LYS A 66 5.05 -9.16 -0.78
CA LYS A 66 5.91 -10.33 -0.80
C LYS A 66 7.05 -10.19 -1.81
N LEU A 67 6.76 -9.72 -3.03
CA LEU A 67 7.80 -9.47 -4.05
C LEU A 67 8.84 -8.45 -3.59
N LYS A 68 8.41 -7.47 -2.78
CA LYS A 68 9.30 -6.50 -2.15
C LYS A 68 10.23 -7.16 -1.13
N GLU A 69 9.70 -8.01 -0.26
CA GLU A 69 10.49 -8.77 0.72
C GLU A 69 11.48 -9.72 0.04
N ASP A 70 11.07 -10.36 -1.07
CA ASP A 70 11.87 -11.34 -1.80
C ASP A 70 12.94 -10.69 -2.70
N ASN A 71 12.75 -9.45 -3.15
CA ASN A 71 13.68 -8.78 -4.07
C ASN A 71 13.91 -7.29 -3.74
N HIS A 72 15.04 -7.04 -3.08
CA HIS A 72 15.43 -5.71 -2.61
C HIS A 72 15.70 -4.69 -3.73
N GLU A 73 16.07 -5.13 -4.94
CA GLU A 73 16.29 -4.23 -6.09
C GLU A 73 14.97 -3.63 -6.59
N MET A 74 13.88 -4.37 -6.43
CA MET A 74 12.55 -3.96 -6.91
C MET A 74 11.74 -3.20 -5.86
N THR A 75 12.26 -3.09 -4.64
CA THR A 75 11.63 -2.39 -3.50
C THR A 75 11.22 -0.98 -3.85
N GLU A 76 12.14 -0.16 -4.38
CA GLU A 76 11.84 1.25 -4.70
C GLU A 76 10.73 1.38 -5.74
N ARG A 77 10.78 0.55 -6.80
CA ARG A 77 9.77 0.54 -7.85
C ARG A 77 8.40 0.10 -7.33
N LEU A 78 8.37 -0.91 -6.46
CA LEU A 78 7.16 -1.43 -5.85
C LEU A 78 6.57 -0.43 -4.84
N ASP A 79 7.39 0.20 -4.00
CA ASP A 79 6.93 1.23 -3.06
C ASP A 79 6.35 2.44 -3.77
N GLY A 80 7.00 2.91 -4.84
CA GLY A 80 6.45 3.98 -5.67
C GLY A 80 5.10 3.60 -6.29
N SER A 81 4.95 2.35 -6.74
CA SER A 81 3.71 1.86 -7.34
C SER A 81 2.61 1.66 -6.30
N LEU A 82 2.93 1.06 -5.15
CA LEU A 82 2.03 0.88 -4.02
C LEU A 82 1.56 2.22 -3.45
N GLY A 83 2.46 3.20 -3.31
CA GLY A 83 2.14 4.55 -2.88
C GLY A 83 1.14 5.24 -3.81
N ARG A 84 1.34 5.13 -5.13
CA ARG A 84 0.39 5.68 -6.11
C ARG A 84 -0.98 4.98 -6.09
N CYS A 85 -1.01 3.66 -5.85
CA CYS A 85 -2.26 2.90 -5.72
C CYS A 85 -3.17 3.39 -4.58
N VAL A 86 -2.59 3.97 -3.51
CA VAL A 86 -3.36 4.50 -2.37
C VAL A 86 -4.42 5.51 -2.84
N ASN A 87 -4.13 6.32 -3.86
CA ASN A 87 -5.08 7.30 -4.38
C ASN A 87 -6.30 6.61 -5.01
N GLY A 88 -6.11 5.58 -5.82
CA GLY A 88 -7.23 4.82 -6.38
C GLY A 88 -7.99 3.99 -5.34
N LEU A 89 -7.31 3.49 -4.30
CA LEU A 89 -7.99 2.84 -3.17
C LEU A 89 -8.86 3.82 -2.37
N ARG A 90 -8.41 5.08 -2.21
CA ARG A 90 -9.22 6.15 -1.61
C ARG A 90 -10.42 6.49 -2.50
N ALA A 91 -10.25 6.52 -3.82
CA ALA A 91 -11.35 6.74 -4.74
C ALA A 91 -12.41 5.61 -4.68
N LEU A 92 -11.97 4.35 -4.58
CA LEU A 92 -12.87 3.22 -4.33
C LEU A 92 -13.54 3.33 -2.96
N LYS A 93 -12.79 3.70 -1.91
CA LYS A 93 -13.35 3.92 -0.57
C LYS A 93 -14.49 4.94 -0.62
N GLU A 94 -14.29 6.06 -1.30
CA GLU A 94 -15.31 7.11 -1.48
C GLU A 94 -16.54 6.57 -2.22
N THR A 95 -16.31 5.85 -3.33
CA THR A 95 -17.38 5.18 -4.09
C THR A 95 -18.23 4.25 -3.20
N TYR A 96 -17.61 3.61 -2.20
CA TYR A 96 -18.25 2.71 -1.25
C TYR A 96 -18.53 3.33 0.13
N ALA A 97 -18.51 4.66 0.27
CA ALA A 97 -18.58 5.36 1.56
C ALA A 97 -19.79 4.98 2.43
N THR A 98 -20.91 4.60 1.81
CA THR A 98 -22.13 4.19 2.52
C THR A 98 -22.02 2.84 3.27
N CYS A 99 -20.93 2.10 3.14
CA CYS A 99 -20.76 0.79 3.77
C CYS A 99 -19.54 0.78 4.70
N CYS A 100 -19.79 0.95 5.99
CA CYS A 100 -18.76 0.98 7.05
C CYS A 100 -17.80 -0.22 6.98
N GLN A 101 -18.31 -1.44 6.77
CA GLN A 101 -17.44 -2.61 6.65
C GLN A 101 -16.50 -2.54 5.43
N THR A 102 -16.97 -1.98 4.32
CA THR A 102 -16.18 -1.87 3.10
C THR A 102 -15.12 -0.78 3.24
N THR A 103 -15.50 0.37 3.78
CA THR A 103 -14.56 1.47 4.05
C THR A 103 -13.47 1.03 5.03
N ALA A 104 -13.84 0.33 6.11
CA ALA A 104 -12.87 -0.22 7.07
C ALA A 104 -11.90 -1.22 6.41
N ARG A 105 -12.36 -2.07 5.49
CA ARG A 105 -11.47 -2.98 4.74
C ARG A 105 -10.48 -2.21 3.86
N PHE A 106 -10.92 -1.14 3.20
CA PHE A 106 -10.02 -0.27 2.44
C PHE A 106 -9.01 0.42 3.36
N ASP A 107 -9.44 0.90 4.53
CA ASP A 107 -8.55 1.52 5.51
C ASP A 107 -7.45 0.56 6.00
N VAL A 108 -7.80 -0.69 6.26
CA VAL A 108 -6.82 -1.73 6.61
C VAL A 108 -5.83 -1.97 5.48
N ILE A 109 -6.27 -2.02 4.22
CA ILE A 109 -5.39 -2.21 3.06
C ILE A 109 -4.45 -1.01 2.90
N ILE A 110 -4.98 0.21 2.98
CA ILE A 110 -4.20 1.45 2.88
C ILE A 110 -3.16 1.51 4.00
N GLY A 111 -3.57 1.22 5.25
CA GLY A 111 -2.67 1.22 6.39
C GLY A 111 -1.53 0.22 6.26
N LYS A 112 -1.78 -0.97 5.68
CA LYS A 112 -0.73 -1.95 5.38
C LYS A 112 0.32 -1.39 4.41
N ILE A 113 -0.13 -0.76 3.32
CA ILE A 113 0.75 -0.16 2.32
C ILE A 113 1.59 0.97 2.93
N GLN A 114 0.97 1.85 3.71
CA GLN A 114 1.68 2.96 4.34
C GLN A 114 2.70 2.44 5.36
N THR A 115 2.34 1.43 6.16
CA THR A 115 3.26 0.81 7.12
C THR A 115 4.44 0.14 6.41
N SER A 116 4.22 -0.55 5.29
CA SER A 116 5.30 -1.21 4.55
C SER A 116 6.26 -0.21 3.92
N ILE A 117 5.78 0.93 3.43
CA ILE A 117 6.63 1.98 2.86
C ILE A 117 7.44 2.68 3.98
N ASN A 118 6.79 2.97 5.12
CA ASN A 118 7.46 3.65 6.23
C ASN A 118 8.51 2.80 6.96
N LYS A 119 8.35 1.46 6.98
CA LYS A 119 9.36 0.54 7.55
C LYS A 119 10.73 0.70 6.89
N ASP A 120 10.77 0.98 5.60
CA ASP A 120 12.04 1.12 4.87
C ASP A 120 12.72 2.47 5.15
N GLY A 121 11.94 3.50 5.54
CA GLY A 121 12.48 4.77 6.01
C GLY A 121 13.15 4.69 7.38
N ASN A 122 12.61 3.89 8.30
CA ASN A 122 13.16 3.73 9.65
C ASN A 122 14.31 2.70 9.73
N ASN A 123 14.34 1.68 8.86
CA ASN A 123 15.46 0.74 8.82
C ASN A 123 16.80 1.41 8.40
N ILE A 124 16.74 2.57 7.73
CA ILE A 124 17.94 3.37 7.39
C ILE A 124 18.44 4.14 8.62
N THR A 125 17.56 4.63 9.49
CA THR A 125 17.96 5.38 10.69
C THR A 125 18.56 4.48 11.76
N ASP A 126 18.04 3.27 11.92
CA ASP A 126 18.54 2.32 12.94
C ASP A 126 19.92 1.75 12.56
N ASN A 127 20.22 1.59 11.26
CA ASN A 127 21.54 1.14 10.78
C ASN A 127 22.64 2.24 10.79
N LEU A 128 22.27 3.53 10.82
CA LEU A 128 23.23 4.63 10.93
C LEU A 128 23.64 4.89 12.39
N THR A 129 22.74 4.67 13.35
CA THR A 129 23.04 4.89 14.78
C THR A 129 24.00 3.85 15.35
N ASP A 130 23.96 2.61 14.85
CA ASP A 130 24.86 1.53 15.29
C ASP A 130 26.30 1.69 14.75
N ASN A 131 26.51 2.50 13.71
CA ASN A 131 27.85 2.77 13.14
C ASN A 131 28.57 3.99 13.76
N LEU A 132 27.90 4.78 14.61
CA LEU A 132 28.46 5.99 15.21
C LEU A 132 28.91 5.82 16.67
N THR A 133 28.57 4.70 17.32
CA THR A 133 28.90 4.46 18.73
C THR A 133 30.28 3.85 18.99
N ASP A 134 31.05 3.46 17.96
CA ASP A 134 32.31 2.73 18.15
C ASP A 134 33.62 3.54 17.98
N LYS A 135 33.57 4.88 17.87
CA LYS A 135 34.82 5.68 17.68
C LYS A 135 34.91 7.00 18.43
N ILE A 136 34.60 7.02 19.72
CA ILE A 136 35.08 8.10 20.60
C ILE A 136 35.80 7.50 21.81
N PRO A 137 37.14 7.44 21.84
CA PRO A 137 37.84 7.21 23.08
C PRO A 137 37.76 8.49 23.90
N ILE A 138 36.91 8.50 24.93
CA ILE A 138 36.91 9.58 25.92
C ILE A 138 38.19 9.39 26.74
N GLN A 139 39.16 10.30 26.53
CA GLN A 139 40.37 10.37 27.32
C GLN A 139 40.05 10.93 28.72
N ASP A 140 40.52 10.22 29.74
CA ASP A 140 40.54 10.64 31.13
C ASP A 140 41.29 11.98 31.31
N GLY A 141 40.57 13.02 31.76
CA GLY A 141 41.11 14.35 32.06
C GLY A 141 41.09 14.63 33.56
N LYS A 142 42.26 14.53 34.20
CA LYS A 142 42.55 14.75 35.62
C LYS A 142 42.09 16.10 36.20
N SER A 143 41.75 16.05 37.49
CA SER A 143 41.64 17.13 38.47
C SER A 143 42.64 18.27 38.32
N THR A 144 42.19 19.51 38.53
CA THR A 144 43.04 20.56 39.10
C THR A 144 42.24 21.40 40.09
N LYS A 145 42.61 21.31 41.37
CA LYS A 145 42.25 22.26 42.45
C LYS A 145 42.94 23.59 42.18
N ILE A 146 42.30 24.70 42.51
CA ILE A 146 42.98 25.99 42.67
C ILE A 146 42.48 26.62 43.98
N GLU A 147 43.45 27.09 44.76
CA GLU A 147 43.38 27.68 46.10
C GLU A 147 42.53 28.96 46.19
#